data_AF-A0A9C9XTP4-F1
#
_entry.id   AF-A0A9C9XTP4-F1
#
_cell.length_a   1.000
_cell.length_b   1.000
_cell.length_c   1.000
_cell.angle_alpha   90.00
_cell.angle_beta   90.00
_cell.angle_gamma   90.00
#
_symmetry.space_group_name_H-M   'P 1'
#
loop_
_entity.id
_entity.type
_entity.pdbx_description
1 polymer ?
#
loop_
_entity_poly.entity_id
_entity_poly.type
_entity_poly.pdbx_seq_one_letter_code
_entity_poly.pdbx_strand_id
1 'polypeptide(L)'
;REFAERTAINTPIQGTAADIIKLAMLAVDRELAAQGLGARMILQIHDELVLEVPVREVGKTTDLLRNCMEGVMELAVPLRVNIRESQNLGKD
;
A
#
# COMPACT_ATOMS: atom_id res chain seq x y z
N ARG A 1 -10.33 -19.94 -26.92
CA ARG A 1 -10.12 -18.65 -27.62
C ARG A 1 -10.53 -17.50 -26.71
N GLU A 2 -11.79 -17.43 -26.27
CA GLU A 2 -12.27 -16.41 -25.31
C GLU A 2 -11.48 -16.36 -23.99
N PHE A 3 -11.06 -17.51 -23.46
CA PHE A 3 -10.22 -17.56 -22.26
C PHE A 3 -8.87 -16.85 -22.46
N ALA A 4 -8.19 -17.13 -23.58
CA ALA A 4 -6.90 -16.51 -23.88
C ALA A 4 -7.04 -14.99 -24.11
N GLU A 5 -8.13 -14.55 -24.74
CA GLU A 5 -8.45 -13.13 -24.93
C GLU A 5 -8.73 -12.44 -23.58
N ARG A 6 -9.51 -13.06 -22.69
CA ARG A 6 -9.75 -12.56 -21.33
C ARG A 6 -8.46 -12.47 -20.51
N THR A 7 -7.60 -13.47 -20.58
CA THR A 7 -6.30 -13.46 -19.90
C THR A 7 -5.41 -12.35 -20.45
N ALA A 8 -5.32 -12.20 -21.78
CA ALA A 8 -4.49 -11.16 -22.40
C ALA A 8 -4.91 -9.74 -21.98
N ILE A 9 -6.20 -9.50 -21.76
CA ILE A 9 -6.73 -8.22 -21.29
C ILE A 9 -6.48 -8.01 -19.79
N ASN A 10 -6.70 -9.02 -18.96
CA ASN A 10 -6.66 -8.87 -17.51
C ASN A 10 -5.24 -8.95 -16.92
N THR A 11 -4.33 -9.72 -17.55
CA THR A 11 -2.96 -9.92 -17.04
C THR A 11 -2.19 -8.60 -16.90
N PRO A 12 -2.19 -7.68 -17.87
CA PRO A 12 -1.53 -6.38 -17.70
C PRO A 12 -2.11 -5.57 -16.53
N ILE A 13 -3.43 -5.60 -16.35
CA ILE A 13 -4.12 -4.84 -15.30
C ILE A 13 -3.76 -5.39 -13.92
N GLN A 14 -3.93 -6.69 -13.70
CA GLN A 14 -3.65 -7.33 -12.41
C GLN A 14 -2.15 -7.38 -12.11
N GLY A 15 -1.32 -7.62 -13.12
CA GLY A 15 0.14 -7.61 -12.99
C GLY A 15 0.65 -6.24 -12.54
N THR A 16 0.21 -5.18 -13.21
CA THR A 16 0.61 -3.80 -12.85
C THR A 16 0.17 -3.44 -11.44
N ALA A 17 -1.06 -3.80 -11.04
CA ALA A 17 -1.52 -3.58 -9.67
C ALA A 17 -0.65 -4.32 -8.63
N ALA A 18 -0.27 -5.57 -8.92
CA ALA A 18 0.62 -6.35 -8.08
C ALA A 18 2.04 -5.77 -7.99
N ASP A 19 2.53 -5.14 -9.06
CA ASP A 19 3.85 -4.48 -9.05
C ASP A 19 3.81 -3.16 -8.27
N ILE A 20 2.75 -2.36 -8.44
CA ILE A 20 2.53 -1.11 -7.69
C ILE A 20 2.51 -1.37 -6.19
N ILE A 21 1.72 -2.35 -5.72
CA ILE A 21 1.64 -2.62 -4.28
C ILE A 21 2.97 -3.09 -3.70
N LYS A 22 3.74 -3.91 -4.43
CA LYS A 22 5.07 -4.35 -3.99
C LYS A 22 6.07 -3.20 -3.90
N LEU A 23 6.05 -2.29 -4.87
CA LEU A 23 6.87 -1.08 -4.81
C LEU A 23 6.48 -0.22 -3.61
N ALA A 24 5.18 -0.10 -3.33
CA ALA A 24 4.69 0.66 -2.18
C ALA A 24 5.13 0.03 -0.86
N MET A 25 5.08 -1.30 -0.76
CA MET A 25 5.59 -2.04 0.40
C MET A 25 7.07 -1.73 0.67
N LEU A 26 7.90 -1.77 -0.38
CA LEU A 26 9.33 -1.46 -0.28
C LEU A 26 9.59 0.00 0.08
N ALA A 27 8.80 0.94 -0.47
CA ALA A 27 8.92 2.36 -0.15
C ALA A 27 8.57 2.64 1.31
N VAL A 28 7.47 2.07 1.81
CA VAL A 28 7.03 2.20 3.21
C VAL A 28 8.09 1.63 4.16
N ASP A 29 8.59 0.42 3.90
CA ASP A 29 9.62 -0.22 4.74
C ASP A 29 10.89 0.63 4.85
N ARG A 30 11.39 1.13 3.71
CA ARG A 30 12.57 2.00 3.65
C ARG A 30 12.36 3.30 4.42
N GLU A 31 11.22 3.94 4.23
CA GLU A 31 10.96 5.24 4.84
C GLU A 31 10.73 5.13 6.36
N LEU A 32 10.09 4.04 6.82
CA LEU A 32 9.97 3.73 8.23
C LEU A 32 11.34 3.60 8.89
N ALA A 33 12.25 2.87 8.24
CA ALA A 33 13.62 2.71 8.71
C ALA A 33 14.40 4.04 8.68
N ALA A 34 14.27 4.82 7.61
CA ALA A 34 14.96 6.11 7.45
C ALA A 34 14.54 7.14 8.51
N GLN A 35 13.25 7.16 8.87
CA GLN A 35 12.72 8.06 9.90
C GLN A 35 12.83 7.49 11.33
N GLY A 36 13.29 6.24 11.49
CA GLY A 36 13.38 5.57 12.78
C GLY A 36 12.03 5.34 13.46
N LEU A 37 10.97 5.16 12.68
CA LEU A 37 9.63 4.90 13.20
C LEU A 37 9.48 3.42 13.61
N GLY A 38 8.78 3.17 14.70
CA GLY A 38 8.54 1.84 15.26
C GLY A 38 7.34 1.12 14.67
N ALA A 39 6.67 1.70 13.65
CA ALA A 39 5.57 1.04 12.97
C ALA A 39 6.05 -0.20 12.19
N ARG A 40 5.21 -1.22 12.11
CA ARG A 40 5.52 -2.49 11.44
C ARG A 40 4.38 -2.91 10.53
N MET A 41 4.69 -3.21 9.28
CA MET A 41 3.75 -3.85 8.37
C MET A 41 3.53 -5.30 8.78
N ILE A 42 2.29 -5.67 9.11
CA ILE A 42 1.96 -7.02 9.55
C ILE A 42 1.30 -7.85 8.44
N LEU A 43 0.51 -7.22 7.56
CA LEU A 43 -0.24 -7.92 6.53
C LEU A 43 -0.36 -7.07 5.27
N GLN A 44 -0.51 -7.76 4.15
CA GLN A 44 -0.96 -7.20 2.89
C GLN A 44 -2.17 -8.01 2.43
N ILE A 45 -3.28 -7.34 2.11
CA ILE A 45 -4.54 -7.95 1.69
C ILE A 45 -5.01 -7.23 0.44
N HIS A 46 -4.97 -7.89 -0.73
CA HIS A 46 -5.30 -7.27 -2.02
C HIS A 46 -4.47 -6.03 -2.37
N ASP A 47 -4.98 -4.83 -2.10
CA ASP A 47 -4.34 -3.53 -2.30
C ASP A 47 -4.17 -2.77 -0.97
N GLU A 48 -4.47 -3.42 0.16
CA GLU A 48 -4.40 -2.85 1.50
C GLU A 48 -3.12 -3.29 2.23
N LEU A 49 -2.52 -2.35 2.97
CA LEU A 49 -1.42 -2.59 3.89
C LEU A 49 -1.93 -2.40 5.32
N VAL A 50 -1.71 -3.39 6.18
CA VAL A 50 -2.08 -3.33 7.60
C VAL A 50 -0.80 -3.15 8.42
N LEU A 51 -0.78 -2.10 9.24
CA LEU A 51 0.36 -1.75 10.08
C LEU A 51 -0.02 -1.76 11.56
N GLU A 52 0.91 -2.22 12.40
CA GLU A 52 0.89 -2.01 13.84
C GLU A 52 1.74 -0.77 14.11
N VAL A 53 1.16 0.23 14.77
CA VAL A 53 1.77 1.56 14.91
C VAL A 53 1.77 1.98 16.37
N PRO A 54 2.91 2.39 16.95
CA PRO A 54 2.91 3.02 18.27
C PRO A 54 2.00 4.25 18.27
N VAL A 55 1.11 4.37 19.27
CA VAL A 55 0.07 5.44 19.31
C VAL A 55 0.66 6.84 19.10
N ARG A 56 1.84 7.11 19.64
CA ARG A 56 2.57 8.39 19.51
C ARG A 56 3.09 8.69 18.09
N GLU A 57 3.18 7.69 17.23
CA GLU A 57 3.76 7.76 15.88
C GLU A 57 2.71 7.69 14.77
N VAL A 58 1.43 7.56 15.14
CA VAL A 58 0.29 7.39 14.22
C VAL A 58 0.26 8.48 13.15
N GLY A 59 0.26 9.77 13.53
CA GLY A 59 0.22 10.87 12.56
C GLY A 59 1.39 10.85 11.56
N LYS A 60 2.63 10.65 12.05
CA LYS A 60 3.82 10.57 11.19
C LYS A 60 3.76 9.37 10.24
N THR A 61 3.30 8.24 10.75
CA THR A 61 3.15 7.01 9.95
C THR A 61 2.07 7.18 8.89
N THR A 62 0.96 7.84 9.21
CA THR A 62 -0.13 8.16 8.28
C THR A 62 0.35 9.04 7.13
N ASP A 63 1.12 10.10 7.41
CA ASP A 63 1.68 10.97 6.37
C ASP A 63 2.69 10.21 5.47
N LEU A 64 3.55 9.40 6.09
CA LEU A 64 4.50 8.54 5.39
C LEU A 64 3.79 7.56 4.46
N LEU A 65 2.77 6.86 4.96
CA LEU A 65 1.99 5.91 4.17
C LEU A 65 1.35 6.59 2.97
N ARG A 66 0.75 7.77 3.16
CA ARG A 66 0.17 8.54 2.06
C ARG A 66 1.19 8.87 0.99
N ASN A 67 2.34 9.44 1.39
CA ASN A 67 3.37 9.84 0.45
C ASN A 67 3.96 8.64 -0.31
N CYS A 68 4.24 7.54 0.39
CA CYS A 68 4.81 6.34 -0.23
C CYS A 68 3.83 5.68 -1.18
N MET A 69 2.57 5.47 -0.76
CA MET A 69 1.59 4.71 -1.54
C MET A 69 1.01 5.51 -2.72
N GLU A 70 0.77 6.82 -2.55
CA GLU A 70 0.29 7.67 -3.65
C GLU A 70 1.43 8.05 -4.62
N GLY A 71 2.68 8.11 -4.14
CA GLY A 71 3.85 8.57 -4.90
C GLY A 71 4.71 7.48 -5.52
N VAL A 72 4.34 6.20 -5.40
CA VAL A 72 5.18 5.08 -5.84
C VAL A 72 5.38 5.00 -7.36
N MET A 73 4.43 5.55 -8.13
CA MET A 73 4.45 5.52 -9.58
C MET A 73 3.73 6.74 -10.16
N GLU A 74 4.32 7.38 -11.15
CA GLU A 74 3.64 8.41 -11.94
C GLU A 74 2.67 7.75 -12.93
N LEU A 75 1.39 8.06 -12.78
CA LEU A 75 0.33 7.58 -13.64
C LEU A 75 -0.46 8.77 -14.21
N ALA A 76 -1.08 8.58 -15.38
CA ALA A 76 -1.95 9.59 -15.98
C ALA A 76 -3.14 9.98 -15.07
N VAL A 77 -3.56 9.05 -14.21
CA VAL A 77 -4.55 9.28 -13.14
C VAL A 77 -3.85 9.03 -11.80
N PRO A 78 -3.88 9.98 -10.86
CA PRO A 78 -3.15 9.85 -9.60
C PRO A 78 -3.71 8.73 -8.73
N LEU A 79 -2.81 7.98 -8.09
CA LEU A 79 -3.17 7.00 -7.06
C LEU A 79 -3.68 7.73 -5.81
N ARG A 80 -4.61 7.10 -5.11
CA ARG A 80 -5.20 7.60 -3.86
C ARG A 80 -5.21 6.50 -2.83
N VAL A 81 -4.84 6.84 -1.59
CA VAL A 81 -4.93 5.92 -0.46
C VAL A 81 -5.93 6.41 0.58
N ASN A 82 -6.77 5.47 1.03
CA ASN A 82 -7.62 5.66 2.19
C ASN A 82 -6.92 5.07 3.40
N ILE A 83 -6.78 5.85 4.47
CA ILE A 83 -6.12 5.43 5.70
C ILE A 83 -7.17 5.42 6.81
N ARG A 84 -7.20 4.33 7.57
CA ARG A 84 -8.06 4.15 8.74
C ARG A 84 -7.22 3.67 9.90
N GLU A 85 -7.60 4.12 11.08
CA GLU A 85 -6.95 3.77 12.34
C GLU A 85 -7.99 3.05 13.20
N SER A 86 -7.64 1.86 13.70
CA SER A 86 -8.50 1.09 14.61
C SER A 86 -7.63 0.29 15.57
N GLN A 87 -8.22 -0.08 16.71
CA GLN A 87 -7.55 -0.94 17.70
C GLN A 87 -7.53 -2.42 17.28
N ASN A 88 -8.28 -2.80 16.24
CA ASN A 88 -8.33 -4.18 15.75
C ASN A 88 -8.69 -4.22 14.26
N LEU A 89 -8.25 -5.29 13.60
CA LEU A 89 -8.56 -5.55 12.20
C LEU A 89 -10.00 -6.09 12.10
N GLY A 90 -10.90 -5.35 11.45
CA GLY A 90 -12.26 -5.81 11.15
C GLY A 90 -13.38 -5.23 12.01
N LYS A 91 -13.09 -4.28 12.92
CA LYS A 91 -14.13 -3.38 13.44
C LYS A 91 -13.94 -2.00 12.81
N ASP A 92 -14.89 -1.66 11.94
CA ASP A 92 -15.23 -0.27 11.61
C ASP A 92 -15.76 0.46 12.85
#